data_AF-A0A938RK53-F1
#
_entry.id   AF-A0A938RK53-F1
#
_cell.length_a   1.000
_cell.length_b   1.000
_cell.length_c   1.000
_cell.angle_alpha   90.00
_cell.angle_beta   90.00
_cell.angle_gamma   90.00
#
_symmetry.space_group_name_H-M   'P 1'
#
loop_
_entity.id
_entity.type
_entity.pdbx_description
1 polymer ?
#
loop_
_entity_poly.entity_id
_entity_poly.type
_entity_poly.pdbx_seq_one_letter_code
_entity_poly.pdbx_strand_id
1 'polypeptide(L)'
;MSLCIENESLLALSQKIAHLGSWKLDLTANRLTWSDEAYRIFGCRPQEFAATYEAFIDIVHPEDRSAVDTAYAQSLKDASAGYEIEHRIVRKDTGEVRYVHEQCIHEQDSTGAIIQSIGMVQDITQRKQAEMKQLEHIQELQRWQAATMGREGRVLELKREVNELLSKAGQPVRYPSATIG
;
A
#
# COMPACT_ATOMS: atom_id res chain seq x y z
N MET A 1 27.08 3.66 30.41
CA MET A 1 27.34 4.12 29.03
C MET A 1 27.26 2.97 28.02
N SER A 2 27.93 1.82 28.21
CA SER A 2 27.89 0.71 27.24
C SER A 2 26.50 0.12 26.97
N LEU A 3 25.64 0.01 27.99
CA LEU A 3 24.28 -0.52 27.84
C LEU A 3 23.35 0.38 27.00
N CYS A 4 23.54 1.70 27.04
CA CYS A 4 22.77 2.64 26.21
C CYS A 4 23.18 2.53 24.74
N ILE A 5 24.48 2.41 24.47
CA ILE A 5 25.02 2.28 23.11
C ILE A 5 24.57 0.95 22.46
N GLU A 6 24.57 -0.15 23.22
CA GLU A 6 24.05 -1.44 22.75
C GLU A 6 22.55 -1.37 22.42
N ASN A 7 21.77 -0.68 23.25
CA ASN A 7 20.33 -0.56 23.04
C ASN A 7 20.00 0.35 21.83
N GLU A 8 20.71 1.47 21.68
CA GLU A 8 20.60 2.35 20.50
C GLU A 8 21.01 1.63 19.21
N SER A 9 22.08 0.83 19.25
CA SER A 9 22.55 0.06 18.08
C SER A 9 21.57 -1.04 17.68
N LEU A 10 20.98 -1.74 18.67
CA LEU A 10 19.98 -2.76 18.42
C LEU A 10 18.67 -2.16 17.88
N LEU A 11 18.26 -1.00 18.39
CA LEU A 11 17.09 -0.26 17.89
C LEU A 11 17.30 0.18 16.43
N ALA A 12 18.46 0.75 16.10
CA ALA A 12 18.79 1.14 14.73
C ALA A 12 18.83 -0.07 13.78
N LEU A 13 19.37 -1.20 14.23
CA LEU A 13 19.39 -2.45 13.46
C LEU A 13 17.97 -2.99 13.24
N SER A 14 17.12 -3.00 14.28
CA SER A 14 15.73 -3.44 14.21
C SER A 14 14.92 -2.58 13.23
N GLN A 15 15.07 -1.26 13.30
CA GLN A 15 14.46 -0.30 12.36
C GLN A 15 14.89 -0.56 10.91
N LYS A 16 16.19 -0.80 10.68
CA LYS A 16 16.71 -1.11 9.35
C LYS A 16 16.19 -2.44 8.80
N ILE A 17 16.08 -3.46 9.64
CA ILE A 17 15.52 -4.78 9.27
C ILE A 17 14.03 -4.66 8.97
N ALA A 18 13.29 -3.86 9.73
CA ALA A 18 11.86 -3.63 9.53
C ALA A 18 11.54 -2.63 8.41
N HIS A 19 12.56 -2.04 7.78
CA HIS A 19 12.43 -0.93 6.82
C HIS A 19 11.58 0.21 7.37
N LEU A 20 11.82 0.55 8.64
CA LEU A 20 11.03 1.44 9.46
C LEU A 20 11.89 2.63 9.88
N GLY A 21 11.62 3.77 9.27
CA GLY A 21 12.14 5.06 9.68
C GLY A 21 11.30 5.65 10.81
N SER A 22 11.90 6.51 11.63
CA SER A 22 11.17 7.31 12.61
C SER A 22 11.32 8.78 12.28
N TRP A 23 10.30 9.56 12.64
CA TRP A 23 10.30 10.99 12.44
C TRP A 23 9.63 11.71 13.61
N LYS A 24 10.04 12.96 13.82
CA LYS A 24 9.50 13.83 14.86
C LYS A 24 9.34 15.23 14.29
N LEU A 25 8.12 15.77 14.33
CA LEU A 25 7.82 17.14 13.97
C LEU A 25 7.54 17.96 15.23
N ASP A 26 8.41 18.92 15.52
CA ASP A 26 8.16 19.96 16.50
C ASP A 26 7.32 21.07 15.85
N LEU A 27 6.07 21.22 16.30
CA LEU A 27 5.13 22.20 15.74
C LEU A 27 5.42 23.62 16.22
N THR A 28 6.09 23.78 17.37
CA THR A 28 6.45 25.09 17.92
C THR A 28 7.64 25.70 17.17
N ALA A 29 8.60 24.86 16.77
CA ALA A 29 9.82 25.27 16.08
C ALA A 29 9.78 24.99 14.56
N ASN A 30 8.69 24.42 14.04
CA ASN A 30 8.54 23.85 12.69
C ASN A 30 9.79 23.04 12.25
N ARG A 31 10.20 22.10 13.10
CA ARG A 31 11.43 21.32 12.90
C ARG A 31 11.10 19.85 12.79
N LEU A 32 11.35 19.28 11.62
CA LEU A 32 11.23 17.85 11.38
C LEU A 32 12.60 17.20 11.59
N THR A 33 12.61 16.08 12.31
CA THR A 33 13.79 15.26 12.54
C THR A 33 13.49 13.86 12.00
N TRP A 34 14.42 13.28 11.26
CA TRP A 34 14.32 11.94 10.68
C TRP A 34 15.43 11.04 11.21
N SER A 35 15.14 9.75 11.37
CA SER A 35 16.18 8.74 11.55
C SER A 35 16.91 8.48 10.23
N ASP A 36 18.11 7.88 10.31
CA ASP A 36 18.90 7.53 9.14
C ASP A 36 18.13 6.61 8.17
N GLU A 37 17.26 5.74 8.70
CA GLU A 37 16.43 4.86 7.88
C GLU A 37 15.32 5.63 7.14
N ALA A 38 14.72 6.66 7.76
CA ALA A 38 13.76 7.53 7.06
C ALA A 38 14.43 8.27 5.89
N TYR A 39 15.64 8.80 6.09
CA TYR A 39 16.43 9.38 4.98
C TYR A 39 16.66 8.38 3.86
N ARG A 40 16.98 7.12 4.20
CA ARG A 40 17.19 6.04 3.21
C ARG A 40 15.93 5.72 2.41
N ILE A 41 14.78 5.63 3.08
CA ILE A 41 13.47 5.36 2.46
C ILE A 41 13.11 6.46 1.47
N PHE A 42 13.28 7.73 1.85
CA PHE A 42 12.99 8.87 0.98
C PHE A 42 14.06 9.16 -0.09
N GLY A 43 15.21 8.47 -0.04
CA GLY A 43 16.32 8.69 -0.97
C GLY A 43 17.02 10.04 -0.78
N CYS A 44 17.03 10.56 0.44
CA CYS A 44 17.71 11.81 0.79
C CYS A 44 19.01 11.50 1.53
N ARG A 45 20.05 12.35 1.42
CA ARG A 45 21.23 12.17 2.27
C ARG A 45 20.95 12.68 3.69
N PRO A 46 21.46 12.00 4.73
CA PRO A 46 21.34 12.47 6.11
C PRO A 46 21.87 13.90 6.23
N GLN A 47 21.14 14.77 6.92
CA GLN A 47 21.52 16.16 7.23
C GLN A 47 21.70 17.09 6.02
N GLU A 48 21.34 16.68 4.80
CA GLU A 48 21.49 17.51 3.59
C GLU A 48 20.40 18.60 3.49
N PHE A 49 19.30 18.48 4.24
CA PHE A 49 18.18 19.43 4.19
C PHE A 49 17.69 19.84 5.58
N ALA A 50 17.17 21.07 5.66
CA ALA A 50 16.26 21.45 6.72
C ALA A 50 14.97 20.64 6.53
N ALA A 51 14.89 19.50 7.22
CA ALA A 51 13.69 18.71 7.28
C ALA A 51 12.60 19.60 7.90
N THR A 52 11.69 20.03 7.05
CA THR A 52 10.50 20.81 7.35
C THR A 52 9.31 20.02 6.83
N TYR A 53 8.12 20.34 7.32
CA TYR A 53 6.91 19.68 6.84
C TYR A 53 6.70 19.90 5.34
N GLU A 54 7.02 21.10 4.85
CA GLU A 54 6.92 21.45 3.44
C GLU A 54 7.86 20.61 2.57
N ALA A 55 9.10 20.40 3.03
CA ALA A 55 10.05 19.53 2.34
C ALA A 55 9.58 18.07 2.27
N PHE A 56 8.86 17.59 3.29
CA PHE A 56 8.22 16.28 3.28
C PHE A 56 7.12 16.19 2.22
N ILE A 57 6.19 17.15 2.18
CA ILE A 57 5.10 17.20 1.19
C ILE A 57 5.64 17.23 -0.26
N ASP A 58 6.80 17.84 -0.48
CA ASP A 58 7.45 17.83 -1.80
C ASP A 58 8.03 16.47 -2.22
N ILE A 59 8.24 15.54 -1.29
CA ILE A 59 8.66 14.14 -1.56
C ILE A 59 7.43 13.27 -1.87
N VAL A 60 6.28 13.60 -1.30
CA VAL A 60 5.01 12.89 -1.55
C VAL A 60 4.63 13.02 -3.04
N HIS A 61 4.13 11.91 -3.60
CA HIS A 61 3.67 11.85 -4.98
C HIS A 61 2.59 12.92 -5.22
N PRO A 62 2.64 13.68 -6.33
CA PRO A 62 1.76 14.84 -6.56
C PRO A 62 0.27 14.57 -6.37
N GLU A 63 -0.20 13.38 -6.75
CA GLU A 63 -1.59 12.95 -6.60
C GLU A 63 -2.00 12.70 -5.14
N ASP A 64 -1.04 12.37 -4.27
CA ASP A 64 -1.31 11.95 -2.88
C ASP A 64 -1.11 13.12 -1.89
N ARG A 65 -0.45 14.21 -2.31
CA ARG A 65 -0.14 15.38 -1.46
C ARG A 65 -1.35 15.94 -0.73
N SER A 66 -2.45 16.15 -1.45
CA SER A 66 -3.66 16.71 -0.86
C SER A 66 -4.29 15.77 0.16
N ALA A 67 -4.20 14.46 -0.05
CA ALA A 67 -4.74 13.48 0.87
C ALA A 67 -3.90 13.40 2.15
N VAL A 68 -2.57 13.39 2.01
CA VAL A 68 -1.60 13.42 3.11
C VAL A 68 -1.79 14.67 3.97
N ASP A 69 -1.84 15.85 3.35
CA ASP A 69 -2.02 17.14 4.04
C ASP A 69 -3.36 17.20 4.77
N THR A 70 -4.45 16.76 4.11
CA THR A 70 -5.78 16.73 4.73
C THR A 70 -5.82 15.77 5.92
N ALA A 71 -5.27 14.57 5.78
CA ALA A 71 -5.26 13.57 6.84
C ALA A 71 -4.44 14.05 8.05
N TYR A 72 -3.30 14.70 7.81
CA TYR A 72 -2.47 15.27 8.87
C TYR A 72 -3.15 16.47 9.55
N ALA A 73 -3.73 17.39 8.78
CA ALA A 73 -4.48 18.51 9.33
C ALA A 73 -5.71 18.07 10.14
N GLN A 74 -6.33 16.94 9.77
CA GLN A 74 -7.43 16.35 10.53
C GLN A 74 -6.95 15.69 11.83
N SER A 75 -5.82 14.97 11.81
CA SER A 75 -5.26 14.35 13.02
C SER A 75 -4.85 15.39 14.07
N LEU A 76 -4.45 16.59 13.63
CA LEU A 76 -4.17 17.71 14.54
C LEU A 76 -5.43 18.30 15.20
N LYS A 77 -6.64 18.05 14.68
CA LYS A 77 -7.90 18.50 15.31
C LYS A 77 -8.37 17.56 16.40
N ASP A 78 -8.03 16.29 16.29
CA ASP A 78 -8.34 15.26 17.29
C ASP A 78 -7.07 14.49 17.61
N ALA A 79 -6.35 14.96 18.63
CA ALA A 79 -5.10 14.33 19.05
C ALA A 79 -5.25 12.86 19.44
N SER A 80 -6.46 12.39 19.76
CA SER A 80 -6.73 11.00 20.12
C SER A 80 -6.89 10.08 18.91
N ALA A 81 -7.20 10.64 17.73
CA ALA A 81 -7.39 9.89 16.50
C ALA A 81 -6.05 9.38 15.92
N GLY A 82 -4.94 10.06 16.25
CA GLY A 82 -3.66 9.80 15.62
C GLY A 82 -3.67 10.07 14.12
N TYR A 83 -2.55 9.77 13.47
CA TYR A 83 -2.39 9.87 12.03
C TYR A 83 -1.99 8.50 11.50
N GLU A 84 -2.69 8.00 10.48
CA GLU A 84 -2.29 6.78 9.78
C GLU A 84 -2.70 6.85 8.32
N ILE A 85 -1.73 6.66 7.41
CA ILE A 85 -1.99 6.70 5.97
C ILE A 85 -0.99 5.84 5.20
N GLU A 86 -1.46 5.20 4.13
CA GLU A 86 -0.58 4.63 3.10
C GLU A 86 -0.59 5.55 1.88
N HIS A 87 0.59 5.94 1.39
CA HIS A 87 0.69 6.83 0.24
C HIS A 87 1.96 6.56 -0.59
N ARG A 88 2.04 7.18 -1.76
CA ARG A 88 3.20 7.08 -2.64
C ARG A 88 4.18 8.23 -2.41
N ILE A 89 5.46 7.91 -2.45
CA ILE A 89 6.56 8.89 -2.45
C ILE A 89 7.35 8.79 -3.76
N VAL A 90 7.99 9.89 -4.13
CA VAL A 90 8.96 9.93 -5.23
C VAL A 90 10.33 10.11 -4.61
N ARG A 91 11.16 9.08 -4.70
CA ARG A 91 12.52 9.14 -4.18
C ARG A 91 13.32 10.26 -4.83
N LYS A 92 14.03 11.06 -4.02
CA LYS A 92 14.78 12.22 -4.53
C LYS A 92 16.03 11.83 -5.32
N ASP A 93 16.64 10.69 -5.01
CA ASP A 93 17.86 10.20 -5.67
C ASP A 93 17.58 9.55 -7.03
N THR A 94 16.54 8.72 -7.13
CA THR A 94 16.25 7.92 -8.33
C THR A 94 15.00 8.34 -9.10
N GLY A 95 14.10 9.12 -8.49
CA GLY A 95 12.76 9.37 -9.02
C GLY A 95 11.83 8.15 -8.95
N GLU A 96 12.26 7.06 -8.31
CA GLU A 96 11.45 5.85 -8.14
C GLU A 96 10.22 6.13 -7.28
N VAL A 97 9.06 5.64 -7.71
CA VAL A 97 7.84 5.67 -6.92
C VAL A 97 7.86 4.51 -5.93
N ARG A 98 7.67 4.81 -4.64
CA ARG A 98 7.55 3.83 -3.57
C ARG A 98 6.26 4.00 -2.81
N TYR A 99 5.81 2.93 -2.17
CA TYR A 99 4.68 2.96 -1.26
C TYR A 99 5.19 2.97 0.17
N VAL A 100 4.68 3.90 0.96
CA VAL A 100 4.99 4.01 2.38
C VAL A 100 3.74 3.96 3.22
N HIS A 101 3.87 3.37 4.41
CA HIS A 101 2.88 3.45 5.48
C HIS A 101 3.43 4.39 6.55
N GLU A 102 2.66 5.43 6.85
CA GLU A 102 3.00 6.37 7.91
C GLU A 102 1.99 6.30 9.03
N GLN A 103 2.50 6.38 10.26
CA GLN A 103 1.68 6.45 11.44
C GLN A 103 2.32 7.39 12.46
N CYS A 104 1.53 8.25 13.09
CA CYS A 104 2.03 9.11 14.15
C CYS A 104 1.05 9.31 15.31
N ILE A 105 1.63 9.65 16.46
CA ILE A 105 0.93 10.13 17.65
C ILE A 105 1.28 11.60 17.90
N HIS A 106 0.37 12.29 18.57
CA HIS A 106 0.50 13.70 18.92
C HIS A 106 0.76 13.86 20.41
N GLU A 107 1.76 14.65 20.78
CA GLU A 107 2.02 15.03 22.18
C GLU A 107 1.39 16.39 22.46
N GLN A 108 0.65 16.47 23.56
CA GLN A 108 -0.01 17.69 24.02
C GLN A 108 0.74 18.32 25.20
N ASP A 109 0.67 19.64 25.32
CA ASP A 109 1.10 20.36 26.52
C ASP A 109 0.03 20.34 27.63
N SER A 110 0.32 21.00 28.75
CA SER A 110 -0.61 21.12 29.89
C SER A 110 -1.90 21.87 29.58
N THR A 111 -1.98 22.58 28.45
CA THR A 111 -3.18 23.30 28.00
C THR A 111 -4.04 22.48 27.03
N GLY A 112 -3.55 21.30 26.61
CA GLY A 112 -4.18 20.46 25.61
C GLY A 112 -3.80 20.82 24.17
N ALA A 113 -2.87 21.76 23.96
CA ALA A 113 -2.38 22.12 22.63
C ALA A 113 -1.35 21.09 22.16
N ILE A 114 -1.43 20.67 20.89
CA ILE A 114 -0.46 19.75 20.30
C ILE A 114 0.85 20.49 20.05
N ILE A 115 1.93 20.04 20.68
CA ILE A 115 3.27 20.65 20.57
C ILE A 115 4.20 19.87 19.66
N GLN A 116 3.95 18.56 19.50
CA GLN A 116 4.85 17.68 18.77
C GLN A 116 4.07 16.51 18.15
N SER A 117 4.55 16.02 17.01
CA SER A 117 4.11 14.75 16.41
C SER A 117 5.29 13.80 16.33
N ILE A 118 5.11 12.55 16.73
CA ILE A 118 6.13 11.50 16.64
C ILE A 118 5.54 10.35 15.85
N GLY A 119 6.24 9.92 14.82
CA GLY A 119 5.75 8.87 13.94
C GLY A 119 6.81 7.95 13.38
N MET A 120 6.31 6.98 12.63
CA MET A 120 7.09 6.07 11.83
C MET A 120 6.73 6.22 10.35
N VAL A 121 7.66 5.79 9.50
CA VAL A 121 7.45 5.55 8.08
C VAL A 121 8.00 4.18 7.74
N GLN A 122 7.18 3.32 7.13
CA GLN A 122 7.59 1.99 6.69
C GLN A 122 7.53 1.89 5.17
N ASP A 123 8.59 1.40 4.53
CA ASP A 123 8.56 1.07 3.10
C ASP A 123 7.77 -0.23 2.90
N ILE A 124 6.59 -0.09 2.31
CA ILE A 124 5.66 -1.20 2.01
C ILE A 124 5.63 -1.54 0.52
N THR A 125 6.61 -1.06 -0.26
CA THR A 125 6.66 -1.22 -1.73
C THR A 125 6.64 -2.70 -2.13
N GLN A 126 7.44 -3.54 -1.48
CA GLN A 126 7.46 -4.97 -1.78
C GLN A 126 6.11 -5.65 -1.50
N ARG A 127 5.46 -5.26 -0.40
CA ARG A 127 4.12 -5.77 -0.05
C ARG A 127 3.10 -5.37 -1.10
N LYS A 128 3.07 -4.10 -1.50
CA LYS A 128 2.15 -3.60 -2.54
C LYS A 128 2.39 -4.24 -3.90
N GLN A 129 3.65 -4.43 -4.29
CA GLN A 129 4.01 -5.11 -5.53
C GLN A 129 3.56 -6.57 -5.53
N ALA A 130 3.68 -7.28 -4.40
CA ALA A 130 3.19 -8.64 -4.27
C ALA A 130 1.65 -8.70 -4.34
N GLU A 131 0.95 -7.81 -3.65
CA GLU A 131 -0.52 -7.67 -3.69
C GLU A 131 -1.01 -7.41 -5.13
N MET A 132 -0.36 -6.47 -5.84
CA MET A 132 -0.68 -6.16 -7.24
C MET A 132 -0.47 -7.36 -8.16
N LYS A 133 0.66 -8.05 -8.05
CA LYS A 133 0.95 -9.24 -8.86
C LYS A 133 -0.07 -10.36 -8.62
N GLN A 134 -0.51 -10.55 -7.37
CA GLN A 134 -1.54 -11.52 -7.04
C GLN A 134 -2.89 -11.14 -7.66
N LEU A 135 -3.27 -9.86 -7.60
CA LEU A 135 -4.50 -9.36 -8.22
C LEU A 135 -4.47 -9.54 -9.74
N GLU A 136 -3.36 -9.23 -10.39
CA GLU A 136 -3.18 -9.45 -11.83
C GLU A 136 -3.38 -10.92 -12.21
N HIS A 137 -2.79 -11.83 -11.43
CA HIS A 137 -2.94 -13.27 -11.66
C HIS A 137 -4.37 -13.75 -11.48
N ILE A 138 -5.07 -13.27 -10.45
CA ILE A 138 -6.49 -13.59 -10.23
C ILE A 138 -7.34 -13.09 -11.40
N GLN A 139 -7.10 -11.86 -11.88
CA GLN A 139 -7.82 -11.31 -13.03
C GLN A 139 -7.54 -12.07 -14.32
N GLU A 140 -6.33 -12.58 -14.50
CA GLU A 140 -5.98 -13.44 -15.64
C GLU A 140 -6.74 -14.78 -15.56
N LEU A 141 -6.74 -15.43 -14.40
CA LEU A 141 -7.48 -16.68 -14.19
C LEU A 141 -8.98 -16.50 -14.42
N GLN A 142 -9.57 -15.41 -13.92
CA GLN A 142 -10.98 -15.09 -14.16
C GLN A 142 -11.29 -14.89 -15.64
N ARG A 143 -10.40 -14.23 -16.39
CA ARG A 143 -10.54 -14.08 -17.85
C ARG A 143 -10.50 -15.42 -18.57
N TRP A 144 -9.54 -16.29 -18.21
CA TRP A 144 -9.46 -17.64 -18.77
C TRP A 144 -10.68 -18.50 -18.44
N GLN A 145 -11.15 -18.45 -17.19
CA GLN A 145 -12.34 -19.19 -16.77
C GLN A 145 -13.59 -18.71 -17.51
N ALA A 146 -13.80 -17.39 -17.64
CA ALA A 146 -14.92 -16.84 -18.40
C ALA A 146 -14.88 -17.25 -19.88
N ALA A 147 -13.70 -17.21 -20.51
CA ALA A 147 -13.52 -17.65 -21.89
C ALA A 147 -13.78 -19.17 -22.07
N THR A 148 -13.41 -19.97 -21.08
CA THR A 148 -13.57 -21.44 -21.11
C THR A 148 -15.04 -21.84 -20.89
N MET A 149 -15.71 -21.26 -19.90
CA MET A 149 -17.15 -21.46 -19.67
C MET A 149 -17.98 -21.03 -20.88
N GLY A 150 -17.59 -19.94 -21.58
CA GLY A 150 -18.24 -19.54 -22.83
C GLY A 150 -18.12 -20.60 -23.94
N ARG A 151 -16.96 -21.26 -24.05
CA ARG A 151 -16.77 -22.36 -25.02
C ARG A 151 -17.56 -23.60 -24.65
N GLU A 152 -17.54 -24.01 -23.38
CA GLU A 152 -18.27 -25.18 -22.90
C GLU A 152 -19.79 -24.99 -23.02
N GLY A 153 -20.29 -23.80 -22.67
CA GLY A 153 -21.69 -23.42 -22.87
C GLY A 153 -22.12 -23.51 -24.34
N ARG A 154 -21.30 -22.96 -25.26
CA ARG A 154 -21.56 -23.06 -26.70
C ARG A 154 -21.54 -24.49 -27.22
N VAL A 155 -20.64 -25.33 -26.69
CA VAL A 155 -20.59 -26.76 -27.04
C VAL A 155 -21.83 -27.50 -26.54
N LEU A 156 -22.31 -27.22 -25.32
CA LEU A 156 -23.54 -27.80 -24.79
C LEU A 156 -24.77 -27.37 -25.60
N GLU A 157 -24.85 -26.09 -25.98
CA GLU A 157 -25.91 -25.55 -26.83
C GLU A 157 -25.94 -26.23 -28.20
N LEU A 158 -24.79 -26.32 -28.88
CA LEU A 158 -24.67 -27.02 -30.16
C LEU A 158 -25.03 -28.51 -30.05
N LYS A 159 -24.63 -29.19 -28.97
CA LYS A 159 -25.02 -30.58 -28.73
C LYS A 159 -26.55 -30.71 -28.61
N ARG A 160 -27.22 -29.76 -27.95
CA ARG A 160 -28.69 -29.73 -27.84
C ARG A 160 -29.34 -29.51 -29.21
N GLU A 161 -28.89 -28.52 -29.98
CA GLU A 161 -29.40 -28.24 -31.33
C GLU A 161 -29.26 -29.44 -32.27
N VAL A 162 -28.09 -30.10 -32.26
CA VAL A 162 -27.86 -31.29 -33.10
C VAL A 162 -28.84 -32.39 -32.73
N ASN A 163 -29.09 -32.63 -31.45
CA ASN A 163 -30.06 -33.63 -31.01
C ASN A 163 -31.50 -33.29 -31.42
N GLU A 164 -31.90 -32.02 -31.32
CA GLU A 164 -33.22 -31.55 -31.78
C GLU A 164 -33.40 -31.77 -33.29
N LEU A 165 -32.37 -31.49 -34.09
CA LEU A 165 -32.38 -31.72 -35.54
C LEU A 165 -32.46 -33.21 -35.89
N LEU A 166 -31.70 -34.06 -35.19
CA LEU A 166 -31.74 -35.51 -35.39
C LEU A 166 -33.12 -36.08 -35.04
N SER A 167 -33.72 -35.64 -33.93
CA SER A 167 -35.07 -36.06 -33.53
C SER A 167 -36.12 -35.66 -34.58
N LYS A 168 -36.07 -34.44 -35.12
CA LYS A 168 -36.94 -34.00 -36.22
C LYS A 168 -36.76 -34.83 -37.50
N ALA A 169 -35.55 -35.33 -37.75
CA ALA A 169 -35.24 -36.21 -38.88
C ALA A 169 -35.63 -37.69 -38.63
N GLY A 170 -36.23 -38.02 -37.48
CA GLY A 170 -36.54 -39.40 -37.11
C GLY A 170 -35.31 -40.27 -36.80
N GLN A 171 -34.15 -39.64 -36.59
CA GLN A 171 -32.90 -40.31 -36.25
C GLN A 171 -32.68 -40.36 -34.73
N PRO A 172 -31.97 -41.39 -34.22
CA PRO A 172 -31.66 -41.46 -32.80
C PRO A 172 -30.74 -40.30 -32.36
N VAL A 173 -30.94 -39.86 -31.12
CA VAL A 173 -30.17 -38.80 -30.47
C VAL A 173 -28.69 -39.18 -30.40
N ARG A 174 -27.79 -38.24 -30.71
CA ARG A 174 -26.34 -38.49 -30.77
C ARG A 174 -25.60 -38.12 -29.49
N TYR A 175 -26.10 -37.14 -28.73
CA TYR A 175 -25.46 -36.65 -27.50
C TYR A 175 -26.43 -36.68 -26.31
N PRO A 176 -26.70 -37.84 -25.69
CA PRO A 176 -27.58 -37.91 -24.52
C PRO A 176 -27.04 -37.06 -23.37
N SER A 177 -27.92 -36.35 -22.66
CA SER A 177 -27.55 -35.56 -21.48
C SER A 177 -26.86 -36.47 -20.47
N ALA A 178 -25.67 -36.09 -19.99
CA ALA A 178 -25.01 -36.83 -18.93
C ALA A 178 -25.90 -36.79 -17.68
N THR A 179 -26.42 -37.94 -17.26
CA THR A 179 -27.07 -38.10 -15.95
C THR A 179 -25.98 -37.89 -14.90
N ILE A 180 -26.02 -36.76 -14.21
CA ILE A 180 -25.16 -36.50 -13.06
C ILE A 180 -25.70 -37.42 -11.95
N GLY A 181 -24.98 -38.52 -11.71
CA GLY A 181 -25.19 -39.40 -10.57
C GLY A 181 -24.37 -38.95 -9.37
#